data_AF-A0A519KZK5-F1
#
_entry.id   AF-A0A519KZK5-F1
#
_cell.length_a   1.000
_cell.length_b   1.000
_cell.length_c   1.000
_cell.angle_alpha   90.00
_cell.angle_beta   90.00
_cell.angle_gamma   90.00
#
_symmetry.space_group_name_H-M   'P 1'
#
loop_
_entity.id
_entity.type
_entity.pdbx_description
1 polymer ?
#
loop_
_entity_poly.entity_id
_entity_poly.type
_entity_poly.pdbx_seq_one_letter_code
_entity_poly.pdbx_strand_id
1 'polypeptide(L)' 'MADGSLVNLFDPYAVRAQFPIMSRTVNGQPLVYLDNAASAQKPRAVIDALVATMEGGYANVHRGLHTL' A
#
# COMPACT_ATOMS: atom_id res chain seq x y z
N MET A 1 -7.93 34.68 -17.77
CA MET A 1 -6.83 34.17 -18.61
C MET A 1 -6.47 32.79 -18.07
N ALA A 2 -7.18 31.77 -18.50
CA ALA A 2 -6.89 30.38 -18.16
C ALA A 2 -5.99 29.84 -19.28
N ASP A 3 -4.72 29.62 -18.98
CA ASP A 3 -3.83 28.89 -19.87
C ASP A 3 -4.22 27.41 -19.81
N GLY A 4 -4.52 26.79 -20.95
CA GLY A 4 -5.00 25.41 -21.05
C GLY A 4 -3.98 24.34 -20.66
N SER A 5 -3.21 24.55 -19.59
CA SER A 5 -2.34 23.54 -19.01
C SER A 5 -3.21 22.53 -18.25
N LEU A 6 -3.17 21.27 -18.67
CA LEU A 6 -3.74 20.17 -17.91
C LEU A 6 -2.95 20.06 -16.60
N VAL A 7 -3.52 20.53 -15.49
CA VAL A 7 -3.03 20.20 -14.16
C VAL A 7 -3.12 18.68 -14.02
N ASN A 8 -1.96 18.02 -14.04
CA ASN A 8 -1.89 16.58 -13.86
C ASN A 8 -2.17 16.27 -12.39
N LEU A 9 -3.44 15.96 -12.09
CA LEU A 9 -3.95 15.67 -10.74
C LEU A 9 -3.35 14.39 -10.14
N PHE A 10 -2.63 13.59 -10.92
CA PHE A 10 -2.10 12.30 -10.51
C PHE A 10 -0.59 12.22 -10.72
N ASP A 11 0.16 12.08 -9.63
CA ASP A 11 1.59 11.79 -9.65
C ASP A 11 1.84 10.28 -9.43
N PRO A 12 2.16 9.51 -10.48
CA PRO A 12 2.42 8.08 -10.36
C PRO A 12 3.69 7.75 -9.55
N TYR A 13 4.67 8.66 -9.46
CA TYR A 13 5.89 8.44 -8.71
C TYR A 13 5.66 8.60 -7.21
N ALA A 14 4.87 9.61 -6.81
CA ALA A 14 4.40 9.74 -5.43
C ALA A 14 3.57 8.53 -5.00
N VAL A 15 2.69 8.00 -5.86
CA VAL A 15 1.94 6.78 -5.58
C VAL A 15 2.85 5.56 -5.48
N ARG A 16 3.80 5.38 -6.41
CA ARG A 16 4.76 4.25 -6.37
C ARG A 16 5.55 4.24 -5.05
N ALA A 17 5.93 5.41 -4.54
CA ALA A 17 6.67 5.53 -3.28
C ALA A 17 5.90 4.98 -2.06
N GLN A 18 4.57 4.89 -2.13
CA GLN A 18 3.74 4.33 -1.06
C GLN A 18 3.80 2.80 -0.99
N PHE A 19 4.35 2.11 -2.00
CA PHE A 19 4.45 0.64 -2.06
C PHE A 19 5.90 0.21 -1.79
N PRO A 20 6.25 -0.22 -0.57
CA PRO A 20 7.65 -0.47 -0.20
C PRO A 20 8.35 -1.49 -1.10
N ILE A 21 7.64 -2.51 -1.58
CA ILE A 21 8.22 -3.54 -2.46
C ILE A 21 8.72 -2.98 -3.81
N MET A 22 8.20 -1.82 -4.24
CA MET A 22 8.55 -1.20 -5.53
C MET A 22 9.97 -0.62 -5.54
N SER A 23 10.64 -0.46 -4.41
CA SER A 23 12.06 -0.07 -4.36
C SER A 23 13.02 -1.26 -4.52
N ARG A 24 12.51 -2.49 -4.60
CA ARG A 24 13.33 -3.71 -4.60
C ARG A 24 13.96 -3.97 -5.96
N THR A 25 15.13 -4.60 -5.92
CA THR A 25 15.82 -5.16 -7.08
C THR A 25 15.61 -6.68 -7.12
N VAL A 26 15.31 -7.23 -8.29
CA VAL A 26 15.17 -8.67 -8.55
C VAL A 26 16.10 -9.03 -9.71
N ASN A 27 16.95 -10.04 -9.54
CA ASN A 27 17.93 -10.45 -10.56
C ASN A 27 18.82 -9.30 -11.05
N GLY A 28 19.21 -8.40 -10.15
CA GLY A 28 20.03 -7.22 -10.47
C GLY A 28 19.29 -6.09 -11.21
N GLN A 29 17.98 -6.21 -11.43
CA GLN A 29 17.16 -5.21 -12.14
C GLN A 29 16.06 -4.63 -11.25
N PRO A 30 15.62 -3.37 -11.46
CA PRO A 30 14.48 -2.80 -10.75
C PRO A 30 13.22 -3.64 -10.94
N LEU A 31 12.45 -3.82 -9.86
CA LEU A 31 11.19 -4.56 -9.94
C LEU A 31 10.17 -3.87 -10.86
N VAL A 32 9.74 -4.62 -11.88
CA VAL A 32 8.57 -4.33 -12.73
C VAL A 32 7.54 -5.44 -12.52
N TYR A 33 6.48 -5.15 -11.76
CA TYR A 33 5.46 -6.13 -11.40
C TYR A 33 4.22 -5.97 -12.31
N LEU A 34 4.08 -6.86 -13.29
CA LEU A 34 3.00 -6.84 -14.29
C LEU A 34 1.95 -7.94 -14.08
N ASP A 35 1.88 -8.52 -12.87
CA ASP A 35 0.94 -9.59 -12.52
C ASP A 35 -0.14 -9.11 -11.52
N ASN A 36 -0.54 -7.83 -11.65
CA ASN A 36 -1.50 -7.21 -10.73
C ASN A 36 -2.90 -7.86 -10.79
N ALA A 37 -3.24 -8.52 -11.89
CA ALA A 37 -4.52 -9.22 -12.05
C ALA A 37 -4.61 -10.47 -11.17
N ALA A 38 -3.48 -11.13 -10.88
CA ALA A 38 -3.45 -12.23 -9.92
C ALA A 38 -3.50 -11.72 -8.47
N SER A 39 -2.71 -10.70 -8.14
CA SER A 39 -2.78 -9.99 -6.86
C SER A 39 -2.08 -8.63 -6.92
N ALA A 40 -2.58 -7.64 -6.19
CA ALA A 40 -1.94 -6.33 -6.11
C ALA A 40 -0.91 -6.25 -4.96
N GLN A 41 0.07 -5.37 -5.12
CA GLN A 41 0.99 -5.00 -4.04
C GLN A 41 0.30 -4.08 -3.02
N LYS A 42 0.84 -4.02 -1.80
CA LYS A 42 0.18 -3.36 -0.67
C LYS A 42 0.90 -2.05 -0.34
N PRO A 43 0.20 -0.92 -0.23
CA PRO A 43 0.82 0.32 0.22
C PRO A 43 1.11 0.24 1.72
N ARG A 44 2.01 1.11 2.20
CA ARG A 44 2.44 1.19 3.61
C ARG A 44 1.26 1.28 4.58
N ALA A 45 0.26 2.12 4.29
CA ALA A 45 -0.92 2.28 5.13
C ALA A 45 -1.68 0.96 5.41
N VAL A 46 -1.78 0.07 4.41
CA VAL A 46 -2.45 -1.24 4.58
C VAL A 46 -1.59 -2.16 5.46
N ILE A 47 -0.27 -2.15 5.24
CA ILE A 47 0.68 -2.94 6.03
C ILE A 47 0.61 -2.50 7.50
N ASP A 48 0.67 -1.19 7.76
CA ASP A 48 0.70 -0.65 9.11
C ASP A 48 -0.61 -0.91 9.85
N ALA A 49 -1.76 -0.81 9.17
CA ALA A 49 -3.05 -1.17 9.76
C ALA A 49 -3.12 -2.66 10.16
N LEU A 50 -2.59 -3.55 9.32
CA LEU A 50 -2.50 -4.98 9.63
C LEU A 50 -1.58 -5.21 10.84
N VAL A 51 -0.40 -4.59 10.85
CA VAL A 51 0.56 -4.70 11.96
C VAL A 51 -0.07 -4.22 13.26
N ALA A 52 -0.65 -3.01 13.28
CA ALA A 52 -1.31 -2.46 14.47
C ALA A 52 -2.44 -3.37 14.98
N THR A 53 -3.21 -3.97 14.06
CA THR A 53 -4.25 -4.93 14.44
C THR A 53 -3.64 -6.17 15.06
N MET A 54 -2.61 -6.76 14.47
CA MET A 54 -1.99 -7.97 15.00
C MET A 54 -1.26 -7.75 16.33
N GLU A 55 -0.63 -6.59 16.50
CA GLU A 55 0.17 -6.28 17.69
C GLU A 55 -0.68 -5.83 18.89
N GLY A 56 -1.76 -5.08 18.67
CA GLY A 56 -2.53 -4.46 19.76
C GLY A 56 -4.04 -4.61 19.68
N GLY A 57 -4.60 -5.07 18.56
CA GLY A 57 -6.05 -5.13 18.34
C GLY A 57 -6.60 -6.53 18.08
N TYR A 58 -5.77 -7.57 18.13
CA TYR A 58 -6.18 -8.89 17.68
C TYR A 58 -7.04 -9.59 18.73
N ALA A 59 -8.31 -9.78 18.39
CA ALA A 59 -9.27 -10.58 19.15
C ALA A 59 -10.24 -11.26 18.19
N ASN A 60 -10.94 -12.28 18.70
CA ASN A 60 -12.09 -12.84 17.99
C ASN A 60 -13.17 -11.76 17.81
N VAL A 61 -13.75 -11.70 16.61
CA VAL A 61 -14.75 -10.69 16.21
C VAL A 61 -16.10 -10.81 16.94
N HIS A 62 -16.35 -11.94 17.60
CA HIS A 62 -17.57 -12.15 18.38
C HIS A 62 -17.32 -11.93 19.87
N ARG A 63 -18.26 -11.20 20.49
CA ARG A 63 -18.34 -10.75 21.89
C ARG A 63 -17.72 -11.72 22.92
N GLY A 64 -16.40 -11.73 23.01
CA GLY A 64 -15.69 -12.25 24.17
C GLY A 64 -15.89 -11.26 25.31
N LEU A 65 -16.32 -11.75 26.47
CA LEU A 65 -16.48 -11.02 27.73
C LEU A 65 -15.12 -10.56 28.29
N HIS A 66 -14.31 -9.89 27.48
CA HIS A 66 -12.93 -9.53 27.77
C HIS A 66 -12.67 -8.11 27.26
N THR A 67 -12.16 -7.26 28.14
CA THR A 67 -11.57 -5.97 27.76
C THR A 67 -10.10 -6.24 27.44
N LEU A 68 -9.67 -5.94 26.21
CA LEU A 68 -8.24 -5.83 25.86
C LEU A 68 -7.69 -4.49 26.37
#